data_AF-A0A1I4Y5Z9-F1
#
_entry.id   AF-A0A1I4Y5Z9-F1
#
_cell.length_a   1.000
_cell.length_b   1.000
_cell.length_c   1.000
_cell.angle_alpha   90.00
_cell.angle_beta   90.00
_cell.angle_gamma   90.00
#
_symmetry.space_group_name_H-M   'P 1'
#
loop_
_entity.id
_entity.type
_entity.pdbx_description
1 polymer ?
#
loop_
_entity_poly.entity_id
_entity_poly.type
_entity_poly.pdbx_seq_one_letter_code
_entity_poly.pdbx_strand_id
1 'polypeptide(L)'
;MNAITRNLPMEKLLHDAIDTYHSCVPWEEWTLPKVSILQKMLHERKLRKLLEKTLKELPDLDETSLRQMNKEEKDEMRAKLRETAKMLDQEKLLYSTPFLMEFMNLGFLESTEEFFERSQSFEPEFKPEDLFQAVRNVWIMNCLQLLFHNPVCLTSSIFSYSLLYPYTDNYLDDPNTSSKEKSSFNHMIYQKILGNPVSAPTPYEAKVCALLDNIEKEFPRDAYPSVYESLWYIQDAQSKSILQCNKEVLPQEILHLSFYKGGASVLADACLVKGNLSPNESTFAFGYGTFLQLLDDLQDRMDDASMNHQTLYSGIPVESHLDEYIEKLLRYIDCVLGSFETESNPKVPMNEVIRSCMRMMVESVVGKHPSYVSKNYYKSLESYSSVRLSFYPEMEKIMEKALRNKETQNTGS
;
A
#
# COMPACT_ATOMS: atom_id res chain seq x y z
N MET A 1 -24.28 18.32 19.12
CA MET A 1 -23.38 17.16 19.27
C MET A 1 -24.18 15.93 18.93
N ASN A 2 -24.19 15.51 17.66
CA ASN A 2 -24.65 14.16 17.34
C ASN A 2 -23.51 13.24 17.77
N ALA A 3 -23.73 12.47 18.84
CA ALA A 3 -22.83 11.39 19.19
C ALA A 3 -22.78 10.47 17.98
N ILE A 4 -21.60 10.30 17.37
CA ILE A 4 -21.39 9.27 16.35
C ILE A 4 -21.78 7.95 17.02
N THR A 5 -22.86 7.34 16.56
CA THR A 5 -23.16 5.96 16.93
C THR A 5 -21.99 5.14 16.45
N ARG A 6 -21.18 4.58 17.36
CA ARG A 6 -20.00 3.79 17.00
C ARG A 6 -20.48 2.46 16.42
N ASN A 7 -20.45 2.32 15.09
CA ASN A 7 -20.84 1.12 14.37
C ASN A 7 -19.65 0.18 14.18
N LEU A 8 -18.45 0.73 14.06
CA LEU A 8 -17.20 -0.03 13.96
C LEU A 8 -16.62 -0.31 15.37
N PRO A 9 -16.30 -1.58 15.71
CA PRO A 9 -15.81 -1.95 17.03
C PRO A 9 -14.31 -1.68 17.18
N MET A 10 -13.89 -0.42 17.05
CA MET A 10 -12.48 -0.06 16.87
C MET A 10 -11.57 -0.52 18.02
N GLU A 11 -11.97 -0.29 19.26
CA GLU A 11 -11.21 -0.71 20.44
C GLU A 11 -11.00 -2.23 20.47
N LYS A 12 -12.01 -3.00 20.05
CA LYS A 12 -11.92 -4.46 19.96
C LYS A 12 -10.98 -4.89 18.84
N LEU A 13 -11.11 -4.31 17.64
CA LEU A 13 -10.25 -4.66 16.49
C LEU A 13 -8.76 -4.43 16.83
N LEU A 14 -8.46 -3.32 17.50
CA LEU A 14 -7.10 -3.00 17.92
C LEU A 14 -6.58 -3.98 18.98
N HIS A 15 -7.38 -4.29 19.99
CA HIS A 15 -7.02 -5.27 21.01
C HIS A 15 -6.78 -6.66 20.41
N ASP A 16 -7.71 -7.15 19.58
CA ASP A 16 -7.62 -8.47 18.93
C ASP A 16 -6.38 -8.58 18.05
N ALA A 17 -6.02 -7.51 17.31
CA ALA A 17 -4.82 -7.47 16.47
C ALA A 17 -3.52 -7.52 17.30
N ILE A 18 -3.44 -6.73 18.38
CA ILE A 18 -2.30 -6.72 19.30
C ILE A 18 -2.13 -8.08 19.97
N ASP A 19 -3.22 -8.68 20.45
CA ASP A 19 -3.21 -10.01 21.07
C ASP A 19 -2.75 -11.09 20.07
N THR A 20 -3.26 -11.02 18.83
CA THR A 20 -2.82 -11.91 17.75
C THR A 20 -1.32 -11.76 17.51
N TYR A 21 -0.81 -10.53 17.39
CA TYR A 21 0.62 -10.27 17.21
C TYR A 21 1.47 -10.80 18.38
N HIS A 22 1.04 -10.61 19.64
CA HIS A 22 1.76 -11.13 20.80
C HIS A 22 1.74 -12.65 20.91
N SER A 23 0.67 -13.29 20.46
CA SER A 23 0.55 -14.76 20.43
C SER A 23 1.38 -15.43 19.33
N CYS A 24 1.84 -14.66 18.34
CA CYS A 24 2.66 -15.17 17.24
C CYS A 24 4.06 -15.56 17.72
N VAL A 25 4.41 -16.83 17.53
CA VAL A 25 5.75 -17.39 17.80
C VAL A 25 6.50 -17.58 16.47
N PRO A 26 7.78 -17.19 16.37
CA PRO A 26 8.63 -17.45 15.20
C PRO A 26 8.60 -18.92 14.75
N TRP A 27 8.84 -19.17 13.46
CA TRP A 27 8.94 -20.55 12.97
C TRP A 27 10.24 -21.20 13.47
N GLU A 28 10.15 -22.47 13.86
CA GLU A 28 11.33 -23.30 14.07
C GLU A 28 12.01 -23.62 12.73
N GLU A 29 11.21 -23.99 11.72
CA GLU A 29 11.65 -24.15 10.34
C GLU A 29 10.55 -23.73 9.36
N TRP A 30 10.98 -23.19 8.22
CA TRP A 30 10.08 -22.80 7.14
C TRP A 30 9.66 -24.03 6.33
N THR A 31 8.38 -24.10 5.95
CA THR A 31 7.81 -25.21 5.15
C THR A 31 7.90 -24.97 3.64
N LEU A 32 8.55 -23.89 3.19
CA LEU A 32 8.69 -23.55 1.78
C LEU A 32 9.74 -24.41 1.06
N PRO A 33 9.58 -24.68 -0.24
CA PRO A 33 10.61 -25.35 -1.02
C PRO A 33 11.85 -24.45 -1.17
N LYS A 34 13.04 -25.02 -0.96
CA LYS A 34 14.30 -24.31 -1.19
C LYS A 34 14.61 -24.20 -2.68
N VAL A 35 15.16 -23.07 -3.09
CA VAL A 35 15.59 -22.79 -4.46
C VAL A 35 17.11 -22.88 -4.56
N SER A 36 17.62 -23.64 -5.53
CA SER A 36 19.06 -23.80 -5.71
C SER A 36 19.72 -22.51 -6.25
N ILE A 37 21.01 -22.32 -5.94
CA ILE A 37 21.78 -21.16 -6.43
C ILE A 37 21.79 -21.05 -7.96
N LEU A 38 21.86 -22.19 -8.65
CA LEU A 38 21.84 -22.24 -10.13
C LEU A 38 20.48 -21.78 -10.68
N GLN A 39 19.38 -22.21 -10.06
CA GLN A 39 18.03 -21.76 -10.43
C GLN A 39 17.88 -20.24 -10.21
N LYS A 40 18.32 -19.71 -9.06
CA LYS A 40 18.30 -18.26 -8.80
C LYS A 40 19.05 -17.47 -9.87
N MET A 41 20.28 -17.89 -10.19
CA MET A 41 21.08 -17.23 -11.24
C MET A 41 20.41 -17.31 -12.62
N LEU A 42 19.68 -18.39 -12.92
CA LEU A 42 18.89 -18.49 -14.15
C LEU A 42 17.70 -17.52 -14.11
N HIS A 43 16.93 -17.48 -13.01
CA HIS A 43 15.81 -16.56 -12.83
C HIS A 43 16.26 -15.11 -12.98
N GLU A 44 17.35 -14.70 -12.33
CA GLU A 44 17.89 -13.34 -12.42
C GLU A 44 18.28 -12.93 -13.83
N ARG A 45 18.92 -13.83 -14.59
CA ARG A 45 19.27 -13.57 -16.00
C ARG A 45 18.03 -13.36 -16.86
N LYS A 46 17.00 -14.18 -16.65
CA LYS A 46 15.75 -14.10 -17.39
C LYS A 46 14.95 -12.86 -17.00
N LEU A 47 14.84 -12.57 -15.70
CA LEU A 47 14.21 -11.37 -15.16
C LEU A 47 14.86 -10.12 -15.70
N ARG A 48 16.20 -10.01 -15.65
CA ARG A 48 16.92 -8.87 -16.22
C ARG A 48 16.58 -8.67 -17.68
N LYS A 49 16.70 -9.72 -18.50
CA LYS A 49 16.42 -9.65 -19.93
C LYS A 49 14.97 -9.26 -20.20
N LEU A 50 14.03 -9.82 -19.44
CA LEU A 50 12.61 -9.54 -19.58
C LEU A 50 12.31 -8.08 -19.20
N LEU A 51 12.75 -7.62 -18.03
CA LEU A 51 12.54 -6.26 -17.55
C LEU A 51 13.17 -5.24 -18.49
N GLU A 52 14.43 -5.44 -18.92
CA GLU A 52 15.10 -4.53 -19.86
C GLU A 52 14.40 -4.49 -21.23
N LYS A 53 13.93 -5.65 -21.74
CA LYS A 53 13.14 -5.72 -22.98
C LYS A 53 11.84 -4.93 -22.81
N THR A 54 11.08 -5.23 -21.78
CA THR A 54 9.79 -4.60 -21.50
C THR A 54 9.94 -3.09 -21.32
N LEU A 55 10.86 -2.63 -20.48
CA LEU A 55 11.06 -1.21 -20.21
C LEU A 55 11.54 -0.41 -21.44
N LYS A 56 12.26 -1.06 -22.37
CA LYS A 56 12.65 -0.47 -23.65
C LYS A 56 11.48 -0.37 -24.63
N GLU A 57 10.59 -1.36 -24.62
CA GLU A 57 9.45 -1.42 -25.51
C GLU A 57 8.25 -0.64 -24.99
N LEU A 58 8.13 -0.45 -23.68
CA LEU A 58 7.10 0.39 -23.09
C LEU A 58 7.34 1.86 -23.48
N PRO A 59 6.25 2.59 -23.76
CA PRO A 59 6.34 4.04 -23.88
C PRO A 59 6.84 4.64 -22.56
N ASP A 60 7.12 5.94 -22.56
CA ASP A 60 7.52 6.61 -21.34
C ASP A 60 6.38 6.51 -20.32
N LEU A 61 6.72 5.99 -19.14
CA LEU A 61 5.76 5.75 -18.05
C LEU A 61 5.63 6.98 -17.15
N ASP A 62 6.24 8.11 -17.52
CA ASP A 62 5.95 9.37 -16.86
C ASP A 62 4.52 9.79 -17.18
N GLU A 63 3.94 10.58 -16.28
CA GLU A 63 2.55 10.95 -16.37
C GLU A 63 2.23 11.73 -17.67
N THR A 64 3.13 12.59 -18.14
CA THR A 64 2.91 13.39 -19.35
C THR A 64 2.75 12.49 -20.57
N SER A 65 3.58 11.46 -20.65
CA SER A 65 3.52 10.47 -21.72
C SER A 65 2.26 9.61 -21.63
N LEU A 66 1.90 9.12 -20.43
CA LEU A 66 0.64 8.39 -20.21
C LEU A 66 -0.60 9.23 -20.55
N ARG A 67 -0.56 10.54 -20.28
CA ARG A 67 -1.60 11.53 -20.58
C ARG A 67 -1.79 11.77 -22.08
N GLN A 68 -0.72 11.70 -22.87
CA GLN A 68 -0.76 11.99 -24.32
C GLN A 68 -1.03 10.75 -25.17
N MET A 69 -0.97 9.55 -24.60
CA MET A 69 -1.20 8.31 -25.33
C MET A 69 -2.61 8.24 -25.90
N ASN A 70 -2.68 8.01 -27.20
CA ASN A 70 -3.90 7.65 -27.87
C ASN A 70 -4.32 6.20 -27.52
N LYS A 71 -5.51 5.80 -27.96
CA LYS A 71 -6.06 4.48 -27.65
C LYS A 71 -5.18 3.33 -28.15
N GLU A 72 -4.59 3.45 -29.34
CA GLU A 72 -3.73 2.40 -29.93
C GLU A 72 -2.44 2.24 -29.12
N GLU A 73 -1.84 3.35 -28.68
CA GLU A 73 -0.63 3.33 -27.83
C GLU A 73 -0.92 2.69 -26.46
N LYS A 74 -2.07 2.99 -25.86
CA LYS A 74 -2.52 2.34 -24.61
C LYS A 74 -2.74 0.84 -24.81
N ASP A 75 -3.41 0.44 -25.90
CA ASP A 75 -3.65 -0.98 -26.18
C ASP A 75 -2.33 -1.74 -26.45
N GLU A 76 -1.35 -1.11 -27.10
CA GLU A 76 0.00 -1.69 -27.28
C GLU A 76 0.76 -1.81 -25.95
N MET A 77 0.70 -0.79 -25.09
CA MET A 77 1.28 -0.81 -23.75
C MET A 77 0.67 -1.95 -22.92
N ARG A 78 -0.65 -2.08 -22.91
CA ARG A 78 -1.38 -3.17 -22.24
C ARG A 78 -0.95 -4.53 -22.75
N ALA A 79 -0.83 -4.69 -24.07
CA ALA A 79 -0.39 -5.95 -24.67
C ALA A 79 1.01 -6.35 -24.19
N LYS A 80 1.94 -5.40 -24.13
CA LYS A 80 3.31 -5.61 -23.63
C LYS A 80 3.32 -5.99 -22.15
N LEU A 81 2.59 -5.25 -21.30
CA LEU A 81 2.49 -5.56 -19.87
C LEU A 81 1.88 -6.95 -19.63
N ARG A 82 0.84 -7.33 -20.40
CA ARG A 82 0.24 -8.67 -20.36
C ARG A 82 1.21 -9.75 -20.82
N GLU A 83 2.00 -9.52 -21.86
CA GLU A 83 3.04 -10.46 -22.32
C GLU A 83 4.09 -10.68 -21.22
N THR A 84 4.53 -9.61 -20.56
CA THR A 84 5.48 -9.66 -19.45
C THR A 84 4.92 -10.41 -18.25
N ALA A 85 3.70 -10.08 -17.82
CA ALA A 85 3.00 -10.78 -16.74
C ALA A 85 2.88 -12.28 -17.02
N LYS A 86 2.50 -12.63 -18.26
CA LYS A 86 2.42 -14.02 -18.71
C LYS A 86 3.78 -14.73 -18.63
N MET A 87 4.86 -14.11 -19.08
CA MET A 87 6.20 -14.69 -19.00
C MET A 87 6.67 -14.88 -17.55
N LEU A 88 6.44 -13.89 -16.68
CA LEU A 88 6.76 -13.97 -15.25
C LEU A 88 6.03 -15.14 -14.58
N ASP A 89 4.73 -15.30 -14.85
CA ASP A 89 3.88 -16.36 -14.30
C ASP A 89 4.26 -17.75 -14.85
N GLN A 90 4.41 -17.89 -16.17
CA GLN A 90 4.70 -19.18 -16.81
C GLN A 90 6.04 -19.76 -16.37
N GLU A 91 7.02 -18.88 -16.17
CA GLU A 91 8.37 -19.27 -15.76
C GLU A 91 8.59 -19.21 -14.24
N LYS A 92 7.59 -18.77 -13.46
CA LYS A 92 7.63 -18.66 -11.99
C LYS A 92 8.87 -17.91 -11.49
N LEU A 93 9.20 -16.80 -12.16
CA LEU A 93 10.47 -16.09 -11.95
C LEU A 93 10.54 -15.38 -10.61
N LEU A 94 9.40 -14.91 -10.09
CA LEU A 94 9.28 -14.23 -8.80
C LEU A 94 8.38 -14.99 -7.84
N TYR A 95 7.23 -15.48 -8.33
CA TYR A 95 6.19 -16.11 -7.52
C TYR A 95 6.06 -17.59 -7.83
N SER A 96 5.91 -18.41 -6.78
CA SER A 96 5.65 -19.85 -6.91
C SER A 96 4.26 -20.16 -7.47
N THR A 97 3.29 -19.31 -7.11
CA THR A 97 1.91 -19.33 -7.59
C THR A 97 1.75 -18.21 -8.63
N PRO A 98 1.45 -18.54 -9.90
CA PRO A 98 1.21 -17.53 -10.92
C PRO A 98 -0.10 -16.80 -10.64
N PHE A 99 -0.10 -15.47 -10.73
CA PHE A 99 -1.30 -14.65 -10.51
C PHE A 99 -1.30 -13.35 -11.33
N LEU A 100 -0.15 -12.92 -11.86
CA LEU A 100 -0.02 -11.62 -12.53
C LEU A 100 -0.92 -11.53 -13.76
N MET A 101 -0.98 -12.57 -14.58
CA MET A 101 -1.83 -12.59 -15.76
C MET A 101 -3.31 -12.52 -15.40
N GLU A 102 -3.71 -13.16 -14.29
CA GLU A 102 -5.09 -13.12 -13.85
C GLU A 102 -5.45 -11.75 -13.27
N PHE A 103 -4.53 -11.08 -12.55
CA PHE A 103 -4.71 -9.69 -12.14
C PHE A 103 -4.94 -8.76 -13.35
N MET A 104 -4.16 -8.94 -14.42
CA MET A 104 -4.38 -8.21 -15.67
C MET A 104 -5.75 -8.52 -16.28
N ASN A 105 -6.22 -9.77 -16.23
CA ASN A 105 -7.54 -10.16 -16.75
C ASN A 105 -8.70 -9.63 -15.92
N LEU A 106 -8.48 -9.39 -14.63
CA LEU A 106 -9.50 -8.98 -13.68
C LEU A 106 -9.77 -7.48 -13.68
N GLY A 107 -8.93 -6.66 -14.32
CA GLY A 107 -9.18 -5.21 -14.47
C GLY A 107 -8.20 -4.29 -13.76
N PHE A 108 -7.08 -4.80 -13.21
CA PHE A 108 -6.12 -3.96 -12.47
C PHE A 108 -5.50 -2.86 -13.32
N LEU A 109 -5.15 -3.18 -14.58
CA LEU A 109 -4.53 -2.22 -15.48
C LEU A 109 -5.54 -1.17 -15.92
N GLU A 110 -6.76 -1.59 -16.22
CA GLU A 110 -7.88 -0.72 -16.57
C GLU A 110 -8.22 0.24 -15.42
N SER A 111 -8.30 -0.25 -14.18
CA SER A 111 -8.52 0.57 -12.97
C SER A 111 -7.39 1.59 -12.74
N THR A 112 -6.14 1.18 -12.99
CA THR A 112 -4.95 2.05 -12.87
C THR A 112 -4.97 3.16 -13.92
N GLU A 113 -5.27 2.83 -15.17
CA GLU A 113 -5.34 3.81 -16.25
C GLU A 113 -6.50 4.79 -16.05
N GLU A 114 -7.68 4.30 -15.66
CA GLU A 114 -8.82 5.16 -15.34
C GLU A 114 -8.49 6.15 -14.22
N PHE A 115 -7.67 5.73 -13.25
CA PHE A 115 -7.24 6.61 -12.16
C PHE A 115 -6.42 7.78 -12.67
N PHE A 116 -5.44 7.53 -13.54
CA PHE A 116 -4.63 8.59 -14.14
C PHE A 116 -5.47 9.50 -15.06
N GLU A 117 -6.36 8.94 -15.88
CA GLU A 117 -7.24 9.72 -16.77
C GLU A 117 -8.20 10.63 -15.99
N ARG A 118 -8.83 10.10 -14.93
CA ARG A 118 -9.72 10.90 -14.07
C ARG A 118 -8.95 11.93 -13.25
N SER A 119 -7.75 11.59 -12.77
CA SER A 119 -6.89 12.52 -12.02
C SER A 119 -6.49 13.70 -12.90
N GLN A 120 -6.10 13.44 -14.15
CA GLN A 120 -5.79 14.50 -15.12
C GLN A 120 -6.97 15.45 -15.36
N SER A 121 -8.18 14.90 -15.49
CA SER A 121 -9.39 15.70 -15.71
C SER A 121 -9.78 16.54 -14.49
N PHE A 122 -9.42 16.08 -13.28
CA PHE A 122 -9.78 16.71 -12.01
C PHE A 122 -8.71 17.73 -11.54
N GLU A 123 -7.43 17.39 -11.68
CA GLU A 123 -6.28 18.21 -11.29
C GLU A 123 -5.10 18.02 -12.27
N PRO A 124 -5.00 18.87 -13.31
CA PRO A 124 -3.90 18.79 -14.28
C PRO A 124 -2.52 19.11 -13.70
N GLU A 125 -2.48 19.83 -12.57
CA GLU A 125 -1.26 20.39 -11.97
C GLU A 125 -0.57 19.47 -10.95
N PHE A 126 -1.14 18.30 -10.63
CA PHE A 126 -0.45 17.36 -9.73
C PHE A 126 0.87 16.88 -10.34
N LYS A 127 1.85 16.69 -9.46
CA LYS A 127 3.14 16.13 -9.84
C LYS A 127 2.99 14.62 -10.07
N PRO A 128 3.76 14.03 -11.00
CA PRO A 128 3.72 12.59 -11.23
C PRO A 128 3.94 11.76 -9.97
N GLU A 129 4.88 12.18 -9.11
CA GLU A 129 5.22 11.46 -7.88
C GLU A 129 4.02 11.35 -6.93
N ASP A 130 3.23 12.43 -6.82
CA ASP A 130 2.05 12.50 -5.96
C ASP A 130 0.96 11.52 -6.44
N LEU A 131 0.78 11.37 -7.76
CA LEU A 131 -0.20 10.44 -8.31
C LEU A 131 0.29 8.99 -8.25
N PHE A 132 1.59 8.74 -8.44
CA PHE A 132 2.16 7.42 -8.23
C PHE A 132 2.09 6.99 -6.76
N GLN A 133 2.13 7.93 -5.82
CA GLN A 133 1.83 7.65 -4.42
C GLN A 133 0.35 7.31 -4.22
N ALA A 134 -0.56 8.13 -4.78
CA ALA A 134 -2.00 7.95 -4.63
C ALA A 134 -2.53 6.63 -5.25
N VAL A 135 -1.98 6.20 -6.39
CA VAL A 135 -2.43 4.96 -7.05
C VAL A 135 -2.15 3.70 -6.23
N ARG A 136 -1.21 3.74 -5.27
CA ARG A 136 -0.98 2.61 -4.34
C ARG A 136 -2.24 2.27 -3.54
N ASN A 137 -3.01 3.28 -3.12
CA ASN A 137 -4.29 3.07 -2.41
C ASN A 137 -5.32 2.40 -3.33
N VAL A 138 -5.36 2.79 -4.61
CA VAL A 138 -6.22 2.14 -5.62
C VAL A 138 -5.91 0.64 -5.71
N TRP A 139 -4.62 0.26 -5.74
CA TRP A 139 -4.23 -1.14 -5.82
C TRP A 139 -4.59 -1.95 -4.56
N ILE A 140 -4.47 -1.36 -3.37
CA ILE A 140 -4.93 -1.99 -2.13
C ILE A 140 -6.45 -2.19 -2.17
N MET A 141 -7.21 -1.17 -2.57
CA MET A 141 -8.66 -1.26 -2.72
C MET A 141 -9.09 -2.26 -3.80
N ASN A 142 -8.34 -2.40 -4.90
CA ASN A 142 -8.60 -3.43 -5.91
C ASN A 142 -8.33 -4.85 -5.37
N CYS A 143 -7.29 -5.04 -4.54
CA CYS A 143 -7.08 -6.29 -3.81
C CYS A 143 -8.23 -6.59 -2.84
N LEU A 144 -8.73 -5.58 -2.11
CA LEU A 144 -9.89 -5.72 -1.24
C LEU A 144 -11.17 -6.05 -2.02
N GLN A 145 -11.37 -5.47 -3.21
CA GLN A 145 -12.47 -5.84 -4.10
C GLN A 145 -12.44 -7.35 -4.41
N LEU A 146 -11.28 -7.90 -4.76
CA LEU A 146 -11.15 -9.35 -4.99
C LEU A 146 -11.44 -10.19 -3.74
N LEU A 147 -10.92 -9.77 -2.59
CA LEU A 147 -11.12 -10.44 -1.30
C LEU A 147 -12.59 -10.44 -0.86
N PHE A 148 -13.35 -9.41 -1.21
CA PHE A 148 -14.78 -9.26 -0.89
C PHE A 148 -15.69 -9.66 -2.05
N HIS A 149 -15.15 -10.28 -3.10
CA HIS A 149 -15.90 -10.74 -4.28
C HIS A 149 -16.61 -9.64 -5.07
N ASN A 150 -16.08 -8.42 -5.00
CA ASN A 150 -16.48 -7.30 -5.84
C ASN A 150 -15.65 -7.28 -7.14
N PRO A 151 -16.20 -6.76 -8.25
CA PRO A 151 -15.43 -6.56 -9.47
C PRO A 151 -14.32 -5.53 -9.22
N VAL A 152 -13.15 -5.75 -9.85
CA VAL A 152 -12.08 -4.76 -9.83
C VAL A 152 -12.44 -3.63 -10.77
N CYS A 153 -12.63 -2.44 -10.21
CA CYS A 153 -12.91 -1.22 -10.96
C CYS A 153 -12.60 0.01 -10.10
N LEU A 154 -12.40 1.15 -10.76
CA LEU A 154 -12.21 2.43 -10.09
C LEU A 154 -13.57 3.07 -9.77
N THR A 155 -14.09 2.86 -8.56
CA THR A 155 -15.32 3.55 -8.15
C THR A 155 -15.07 5.02 -7.82
N SER A 156 -16.13 5.81 -7.64
CA SER A 156 -15.96 7.23 -7.31
C SER A 156 -15.32 7.42 -5.94
N SER A 157 -15.64 6.55 -4.99
CA SER A 157 -15.07 6.57 -3.64
C SER A 157 -13.61 6.15 -3.63
N ILE A 158 -13.25 5.08 -4.36
CA ILE A 158 -11.85 4.65 -4.52
C ILE A 158 -11.02 5.79 -5.13
N PHE A 159 -11.50 6.37 -6.23
CA PHE A 159 -10.85 7.52 -6.86
C PHE A 159 -10.70 8.70 -5.89
N SER A 160 -11.81 9.10 -5.27
CA SER A 160 -11.84 10.31 -4.46
C SER A 160 -11.00 10.20 -3.20
N TYR A 161 -11.04 9.07 -2.51
CA TYR A 161 -10.20 8.87 -1.33
C TYR A 161 -8.72 8.72 -1.66
N SER A 162 -8.38 8.00 -2.74
CA SER A 162 -6.98 7.87 -3.17
C SER A 162 -6.37 9.23 -3.50
N LEU A 163 -7.15 10.13 -4.11
CA LEU A 163 -6.70 11.49 -4.42
C LEU A 163 -6.72 12.44 -3.22
N LEU A 164 -7.43 12.13 -2.12
CA LEU A 164 -7.41 12.98 -0.92
C LEU A 164 -6.00 13.08 -0.30
N TYR A 165 -5.20 12.02 -0.33
CA TYR A 165 -3.84 12.01 0.24
C TYR A 165 -2.93 13.09 -0.36
N PRO A 166 -2.71 13.15 -1.69
CA PRO A 166 -1.89 14.22 -2.25
C PRO A 166 -2.50 15.61 -2.06
N TYR A 167 -3.82 15.75 -1.84
CA TYR A 167 -4.42 17.02 -1.44
C TYR A 167 -4.16 17.38 0.03
N THR A 168 -4.13 16.41 0.93
CA THR A 168 -3.89 16.68 2.35
C THR A 168 -2.41 16.85 2.62
N ASP A 169 -1.58 15.93 2.14
CA ASP A 169 -0.17 15.85 2.49
C ASP A 169 0.59 17.05 1.89
N ASN A 170 0.39 17.34 0.60
CA ASN A 170 1.02 18.52 -0.02
C ASN A 170 0.63 19.83 0.67
N TYR A 171 -0.62 19.96 1.13
CA TYR A 171 -1.07 21.17 1.83
C TYR A 171 -0.50 21.25 3.26
N LEU A 172 -0.45 20.12 3.96
CA LEU A 172 0.06 20.04 5.32
C LEU A 172 1.59 20.14 5.39
N ASP A 173 2.30 19.77 4.32
CA ASP A 173 3.75 19.84 4.23
C ASP A 173 4.27 21.14 3.60
N ASP A 174 3.43 21.92 2.93
CA ASP A 174 3.85 23.19 2.34
C ASP A 174 4.39 24.16 3.41
N PRO A 175 5.67 24.58 3.33
CA PRO A 175 6.25 25.50 4.30
C PRO A 175 5.69 26.93 4.19
N ASN A 176 5.05 27.27 3.08
CA ASN A 176 4.45 28.59 2.86
C ASN A 176 3.06 28.73 3.46
N THR A 177 2.41 27.61 3.80
CA THR A 177 1.09 27.60 4.44
C THR A 177 1.26 27.72 5.96
N SER A 178 0.59 28.70 6.57
CA SER A 178 0.71 28.95 8.01
C SER A 178 0.06 27.84 8.85
N SER A 179 0.50 27.67 10.11
CA SER A 179 -0.11 26.71 11.03
C SER A 179 -1.61 26.95 11.26
N LYS A 180 -2.05 28.22 11.17
CA LYS A 180 -3.46 28.58 11.31
C LYS A 180 -4.29 28.13 10.10
N GLU A 181 -3.74 28.25 8.91
CA GLU A 181 -4.36 27.77 7.66
C GLU A 181 -4.45 26.24 7.68
N LYS A 182 -3.36 25.54 8.01
CA LYS A 182 -3.34 24.07 8.17
C LYS A 182 -4.39 23.59 9.18
N SER A 183 -4.49 24.26 10.32
CA SER A 183 -5.51 23.94 11.33
C SER A 183 -6.93 24.19 10.84
N SER A 184 -7.17 25.24 10.05
CA SER A 184 -8.49 25.58 9.51
C SER A 184 -8.90 24.58 8.44
N PHE A 185 -7.97 24.20 7.56
CA PHE A 185 -8.13 23.18 6.54
C PHE A 185 -8.49 21.81 7.14
N ASN A 186 -7.71 21.34 8.13
CA ASN A 186 -8.01 20.09 8.83
C ASN A 186 -9.37 20.12 9.55
N HIS A 187 -9.71 21.26 10.16
CA HIS A 187 -11.00 21.44 10.79
C HIS A 187 -12.15 21.36 9.78
N MET A 188 -12.01 21.96 8.60
CA MET A 188 -13.00 21.85 7.53
C MET A 188 -13.20 20.40 7.11
N ILE A 189 -12.13 19.64 6.83
CA ILE A 189 -12.23 18.20 6.47
C ILE A 189 -12.97 17.43 7.58
N TYR A 190 -12.58 17.67 8.84
CA TYR A 190 -13.21 17.03 10.00
C TYR A 190 -14.72 17.33 10.07
N GLN A 191 -15.12 18.60 9.96
CA GLN A 191 -16.53 18.98 9.97
C GLN A 191 -17.31 18.35 8.79
N LYS A 192 -16.68 18.25 7.62
CA LYS A 192 -17.26 17.62 6.44
C LYS A 192 -17.45 16.11 6.65
N ILE A 193 -16.48 15.41 7.25
CA ILE A 193 -16.60 13.99 7.61
C ILE A 193 -17.73 13.78 8.62
N LEU A 194 -17.94 14.71 9.56
CA LEU A 194 -19.07 14.67 10.51
C LEU A 194 -20.43 14.99 9.88
N GLY A 195 -20.48 15.42 8.61
CA GLY A 195 -21.72 15.82 7.92
C GLY A 195 -22.21 17.22 8.29
N ASN A 196 -21.37 18.03 8.94
CA ASN A 196 -21.72 19.41 9.24
C ASN A 196 -21.49 20.31 8.00
N PRO A 197 -22.26 21.41 7.86
CA PRO A 197 -21.99 22.40 6.83
C PRO A 197 -20.60 23.01 6.97
N VAL A 198 -19.86 23.11 5.88
CA VAL A 198 -18.52 23.70 5.83
C VAL A 198 -18.44 24.78 4.76
N SER A 199 -17.57 25.77 4.98
CA SER A 199 -17.19 26.75 3.97
C SER A 199 -15.84 26.35 3.39
N ALA A 200 -15.73 26.31 2.07
CA ALA A 200 -14.50 26.08 1.33
C ALA A 200 -14.12 27.37 0.58
N PRO A 201 -13.44 28.34 1.24
CA PRO A 201 -13.18 29.65 0.66
C PRO A 201 -12.21 29.63 -0.53
N THR A 202 -11.35 28.61 -0.64
CA THR A 202 -10.37 28.49 -1.73
C THR A 202 -10.80 27.46 -2.79
N PRO A 203 -10.34 27.59 -4.05
CA PRO A 203 -10.53 26.56 -5.06
C PRO A 203 -9.98 25.18 -4.63
N TYR A 204 -8.89 25.17 -3.87
CA TYR A 204 -8.26 23.96 -3.36
C TYR A 204 -9.16 23.23 -2.35
N GLU A 205 -9.66 23.94 -1.33
CA GLU A 205 -10.62 23.40 -0.37
C GLU A 205 -11.93 22.95 -1.03
N ALA A 206 -12.37 23.65 -2.09
CA ALA A 206 -13.56 23.27 -2.84
C ALA A 206 -13.37 21.93 -3.56
N LYS A 207 -12.17 21.66 -4.10
CA LYS A 207 -11.83 20.35 -4.69
C LYS A 207 -11.83 19.24 -3.63
N VAL A 208 -11.23 19.48 -2.47
CA VAL A 208 -11.25 18.53 -1.34
C VAL A 208 -12.68 18.23 -0.89
N CYS A 209 -13.52 19.26 -0.76
CA CYS A 209 -14.94 19.07 -0.45
C CYS A 209 -15.67 18.26 -1.55
N ALA A 210 -15.35 18.49 -2.83
CA ALA A 210 -15.95 17.76 -3.94
C ALA A 210 -15.55 16.26 -3.94
N LEU A 211 -14.33 15.92 -3.53
CA LEU A 211 -13.90 14.52 -3.34
C LEU A 211 -14.72 13.84 -2.23
N LEU A 212 -14.90 14.50 -1.09
CA LEU A 212 -15.75 13.99 0.00
C LEU A 212 -17.24 13.90 -0.42
N ASP A 213 -17.73 14.85 -1.22
CA ASP A 213 -19.08 14.80 -1.78
C ASP A 213 -19.27 13.60 -2.73
N ASN A 214 -18.24 13.19 -3.46
CA ASN A 214 -18.31 12.02 -4.33
C ASN A 214 -18.42 10.72 -3.52
N ILE A 215 -17.70 10.61 -2.41
CA ILE A 215 -17.85 9.51 -1.46
C ILE A 215 -19.29 9.48 -0.94
N GLU A 216 -19.86 10.63 -0.57
CA GLU A 216 -21.22 10.72 -0.03
C GLU A 216 -22.33 10.43 -1.04
N LYS A 217 -22.11 10.73 -2.32
CA LYS A 217 -23.03 10.32 -3.40
C LYS A 217 -23.09 8.81 -3.58
N GLU A 218 -21.95 8.12 -3.42
CA GLU A 218 -21.86 6.66 -3.56
C GLU A 218 -22.32 5.95 -2.27
N PHE A 219 -21.96 6.49 -1.11
CA PHE A 219 -22.30 5.97 0.22
C PHE A 219 -23.08 7.00 1.05
N PRO A 220 -24.41 7.11 0.88
CA PRO A 220 -25.22 7.99 1.72
C PRO A 220 -25.08 7.70 3.22
N ARG A 221 -24.87 8.75 4.03
CA ARG A 221 -24.62 8.68 5.49
C ARG A 221 -25.61 7.84 6.26
N ASP A 222 -26.89 7.96 5.94
CA ASP A 222 -27.96 7.25 6.65
C ASP A 222 -27.91 5.74 6.41
N ALA A 223 -27.36 5.29 5.27
CA ALA A 223 -27.25 3.89 4.90
C ALA A 223 -25.87 3.29 5.21
N TYR A 224 -24.83 4.13 5.22
CA TYR A 224 -23.42 3.71 5.36
C TYR A 224 -22.67 4.56 6.41
N PRO A 225 -23.15 4.61 7.67
CA PRO A 225 -22.50 5.43 8.70
C PRO A 225 -21.07 4.97 9.00
N SER A 226 -20.76 3.68 8.83
CA SER A 226 -19.43 3.10 9.03
C SER A 226 -18.37 3.69 8.10
N VAL A 227 -18.71 4.12 6.88
CA VAL A 227 -17.77 4.77 5.95
C VAL A 227 -17.22 6.07 6.55
N TYR A 228 -18.09 6.89 7.11
CA TYR A 228 -17.69 8.16 7.71
C TYR A 228 -17.03 7.98 9.07
N GLU A 229 -17.45 6.95 9.81
CA GLU A 229 -16.77 6.56 11.03
C GLU A 229 -15.34 6.10 10.73
N SER A 230 -15.10 5.31 9.69
CA SER A 230 -13.75 4.89 9.30
C SER A 230 -12.88 6.05 8.82
N LEU A 231 -13.45 7.00 8.06
CA LEU A 231 -12.74 8.22 7.65
C LEU A 231 -12.34 9.07 8.87
N TRP A 232 -13.20 9.12 9.90
CA TRP A 232 -12.87 9.77 11.15
C TRP A 232 -11.74 9.04 11.90
N TYR A 233 -11.79 7.70 11.98
CA TYR A 233 -10.76 6.92 12.67
C TYR A 233 -9.37 7.10 12.05
N ILE A 234 -9.23 7.08 10.72
CA ILE A 234 -7.92 7.31 10.10
C ILE A 234 -7.43 8.75 10.36
N GLN A 235 -8.30 9.76 10.33
CA GLN A 235 -7.91 11.13 10.68
C GLN A 235 -7.46 11.27 12.15
N ASP A 236 -8.17 10.61 13.06
CA ASP A 236 -7.80 10.54 14.48
C ASP A 236 -6.47 9.79 14.68
N ALA A 237 -6.25 8.70 13.95
CA ALA A 237 -5.01 7.94 14.01
C ALA A 237 -3.80 8.75 13.52
N GLN A 238 -3.94 9.48 12.40
CA GLN A 238 -2.91 10.41 11.91
C GLN A 238 -2.60 11.52 12.92
N SER A 239 -3.63 12.04 13.58
CA SER A 239 -3.45 13.06 14.62
C SER A 239 -2.69 12.50 15.83
N LYS A 240 -2.96 11.25 16.22
CA LYS A 240 -2.29 10.58 17.34
C LYS A 240 -0.87 10.13 17.00
N SER A 241 -0.57 9.76 15.76
CA SER A 241 0.79 9.35 15.37
C SER A 241 1.82 10.47 15.50
N ILE A 242 1.41 11.74 15.58
CA ILE A 242 2.30 12.86 15.93
C ILE A 242 3.01 12.63 17.28
N LEU A 243 2.43 11.84 18.19
CA LEU A 243 3.08 11.46 19.45
C LEU A 243 4.37 10.63 19.23
N GLN A 244 4.49 9.93 18.11
CA GLN A 244 5.69 9.18 17.72
C GLN A 244 6.83 10.11 17.27
N CYS A 245 6.55 11.40 17.07
CA CYS A 245 7.55 12.40 16.72
C CYS A 245 8.06 13.11 17.98
N ASN A 246 9.38 13.11 18.17
CA ASN A 246 10.09 13.97 19.15
C ASN A 246 9.76 13.75 20.64
N LYS A 247 9.04 12.68 21.00
CA LYS A 247 8.82 12.26 22.39
C LYS A 247 9.24 10.80 22.56
N GLU A 248 9.84 10.47 23.70
CA GLU A 248 10.03 9.08 24.09
C GLU A 248 8.66 8.44 24.32
N VAL A 249 8.31 7.46 23.49
CA VAL A 249 7.09 6.68 23.58
C VAL A 249 7.46 5.27 24.05
N LEU A 250 6.67 4.70 24.96
CA LEU A 250 6.94 3.34 25.43
C LEU A 250 6.75 2.34 24.27
N PRO A 251 7.54 1.25 24.17
CA PRO A 251 7.42 0.29 23.07
C PRO A 251 6.01 -0.28 22.86
N GLN A 252 5.25 -0.48 23.95
CA GLN A 252 3.86 -0.94 23.87
C GLN A 252 2.92 0.12 23.27
N GLU A 253 3.17 1.39 23.57
CA GLU A 253 2.41 2.50 23.01
C GLU A 253 2.77 2.73 21.54
N ILE A 254 4.03 2.51 21.14
CA ILE A 254 4.46 2.53 19.72
C ILE A 254 3.67 1.49 18.93
N LEU A 255 3.62 0.24 19.40
CA LEU A 255 2.88 -0.82 18.72
C LEU A 255 1.39 -0.46 18.59
N HIS A 256 0.79 0.08 19.65
CA HIS A 256 -0.61 0.50 19.64
C HIS A 256 -0.85 1.64 18.63
N LEU A 257 0.04 2.63 18.54
CA LEU A 257 -0.06 3.73 17.58
C LEU A 257 0.11 3.24 16.14
N SER A 258 1.12 2.41 15.85
CA SER A 258 1.32 1.80 14.54
C SER A 258 0.10 0.96 14.14
N PHE A 259 -0.40 0.09 15.03
CA PHE A 259 -1.55 -0.77 14.71
C PHE A 259 -2.82 0.04 14.50
N TYR A 260 -3.06 1.07 15.32
CA TYR A 260 -4.21 1.93 15.15
C TYR A 260 -4.15 2.69 13.82
N LYS A 261 -3.00 3.25 13.45
CA LYS A 261 -2.79 3.95 12.17
C LYS A 261 -2.98 3.03 10.97
N GLY A 262 -2.21 1.95 10.90
CA GLY A 262 -2.25 1.00 9.79
C GLY A 262 -3.63 0.36 9.64
N GLY A 263 -4.16 -0.17 10.74
CA GLY A 263 -5.45 -0.84 10.73
C GLY A 263 -6.62 0.10 10.41
N ALA A 264 -6.63 1.34 10.92
CA ALA A 264 -7.66 2.31 10.55
C ALA A 264 -7.60 2.69 9.06
N SER A 265 -6.39 2.74 8.48
CA SER A 265 -6.19 3.04 7.06
C SER A 265 -6.89 2.02 6.16
N VAL A 266 -6.57 0.72 6.34
CA VAL A 266 -7.16 -0.33 5.51
C VAL A 266 -8.61 -0.62 5.87
N LEU A 267 -9.04 -0.33 7.11
CA LEU A 267 -10.46 -0.38 7.48
C LEU A 267 -11.27 0.69 6.73
N ALA A 268 -10.71 1.89 6.56
CA ALA A 268 -11.32 2.93 5.71
C ALA A 268 -11.37 2.49 4.25
N ASP A 269 -10.29 1.91 3.73
CA ASP A 269 -10.26 1.37 2.36
C ASP A 269 -11.36 0.31 2.15
N ALA A 270 -11.50 -0.61 3.09
CA ALA A 270 -12.52 -1.66 3.04
C ALA A 270 -13.94 -1.08 3.07
N CYS A 271 -14.20 -0.08 3.92
CA CYS A 271 -15.49 0.61 3.94
C CYS A 271 -15.75 1.37 2.64
N LEU A 272 -14.75 1.97 2.01
CA LEU A 272 -14.89 2.66 0.72
C LEU A 272 -15.04 1.69 -0.47
N VAL A 273 -14.66 0.43 -0.31
CA VAL A 273 -14.88 -0.63 -1.30
C VAL A 273 -16.27 -1.24 -1.20
N LYS A 274 -16.80 -1.45 0.01
CA LYS A 274 -18.02 -2.26 0.23
C LYS A 274 -19.16 -1.51 0.95
N GLY A 275 -18.89 -0.34 1.52
CA GLY A 275 -19.80 0.39 2.39
C GLY A 275 -19.89 -0.25 3.77
N ASN A 276 -20.72 -1.29 3.89
CA ASN A 276 -20.91 -2.02 5.14
C ASN A 276 -20.09 -3.31 5.16
N LEU A 277 -19.27 -3.47 6.21
CA LEU A 277 -18.44 -4.64 6.42
C LEU A 277 -19.11 -5.62 7.39
N SER A 278 -18.96 -6.91 7.14
CA SER A 278 -19.21 -7.92 8.16
C SER A 278 -18.13 -7.89 9.24
N PRO A 279 -18.37 -8.44 10.45
CA PRO A 279 -17.35 -8.49 11.50
C PRO A 279 -16.04 -9.14 11.03
N ASN A 280 -16.11 -10.22 10.25
CA ASN A 280 -14.93 -10.91 9.73
C ASN A 280 -14.14 -10.04 8.74
N GLU A 281 -14.83 -9.29 7.88
CA GLU A 281 -14.18 -8.37 6.93
C GLU A 281 -13.54 -7.18 7.65
N SER A 282 -14.18 -6.64 8.70
CA SER A 282 -13.58 -5.59 9.52
C SER A 282 -12.34 -6.09 10.28
N THR A 283 -12.40 -7.28 10.89
CA THR A 283 -11.26 -7.90 11.56
C THR A 283 -10.10 -8.15 10.59
N PHE A 284 -10.40 -8.70 9.41
CA PHE A 284 -9.38 -8.93 8.39
C PHE A 284 -8.79 -7.62 7.86
N ALA A 285 -9.61 -6.65 7.44
CA ALA A 285 -9.14 -5.38 6.90
C ALA A 285 -8.26 -4.62 7.91
N PHE A 286 -8.68 -4.61 9.18
CA PHE A 286 -7.89 -4.01 10.24
C PHE A 286 -6.54 -4.73 10.41
N GLY A 287 -6.56 -6.07 10.54
CA GLY A 287 -5.34 -6.88 10.63
C GLY A 287 -4.42 -6.70 9.42
N TYR A 288 -4.99 -6.62 8.22
CA TYR A 288 -4.26 -6.35 6.97
C TYR A 288 -3.50 -5.02 7.08
N GLY A 289 -4.18 -3.95 7.47
CA GLY A 289 -3.56 -2.65 7.69
C GLY A 289 -2.45 -2.67 8.74
N THR A 290 -2.60 -3.43 9.83
CA THR A 290 -1.57 -3.49 10.86
C THR A 290 -0.25 -4.11 10.38
N PHE A 291 -0.29 -5.18 9.57
CA PHE A 291 0.96 -5.75 9.07
C PHE A 291 1.55 -4.94 7.91
N LEU A 292 0.73 -4.23 7.13
CA LEU A 292 1.23 -3.28 6.14
C LEU A 292 2.01 -2.15 6.82
N GLN A 293 1.48 -1.61 7.93
CA GLN A 293 2.21 -0.60 8.71
C GLN A 293 3.53 -1.14 9.25
N LEU A 294 3.58 -2.39 9.72
CA LEU A 294 4.85 -2.99 10.16
C LEU A 294 5.85 -3.18 8.99
N LEU A 295 5.36 -3.47 7.79
CA LEU A 295 6.22 -3.56 6.60
C LEU A 295 6.76 -2.19 6.21
N ASP A 296 5.92 -1.15 6.21
CA ASP A 296 6.34 0.23 5.97
C ASP A 296 7.37 0.67 7.02
N ASP A 297 7.10 0.47 8.32
CA ASP A 297 8.04 0.78 9.42
C ASP A 297 9.39 0.02 9.27
N LEU A 298 9.38 -1.19 8.68
CA LEU A 298 10.59 -1.97 8.41
C LEU A 298 11.36 -1.44 7.18
N GLN A 299 10.64 -1.03 6.13
CA GLN A 299 11.21 -0.42 4.92
C GLN A 299 11.85 0.92 5.23
N ASP A 300 11.19 1.74 6.04
CA ASP A 300 11.56 3.12 6.33
C ASP A 300 12.41 3.27 7.61
N ARG A 301 12.86 2.15 8.20
CA ARG A 301 13.59 2.11 9.48
C ARG A 301 14.68 3.19 9.62
N MET A 302 15.53 3.37 8.59
CA MET A 302 16.60 4.37 8.65
C MET A 302 16.07 5.80 8.54
N ASP A 303 15.10 6.01 7.66
CA ASP A 303 14.54 7.33 7.40
C ASP A 303 13.77 7.81 8.63
N ASP A 304 12.95 6.95 9.23
CA ASP A 304 12.27 7.18 10.51
C ASP A 304 13.25 7.51 11.63
N ALA A 305 14.32 6.72 11.78
CA ALA A 305 15.34 6.97 12.80
C ALA A 305 16.04 8.33 12.59
N SER A 306 16.30 8.70 11.33
CA SER A 306 16.93 9.99 10.98
C SER A 306 16.01 11.20 11.27
N MET A 307 14.70 10.99 11.20
CA MET A 307 13.68 12.01 11.46
C MET A 307 13.19 12.04 12.92
N ASN A 308 13.79 11.25 13.82
CA ASN A 308 13.33 11.04 15.21
C ASN A 308 11.87 10.57 15.31
N HIS A 309 11.44 9.75 14.33
CA HIS A 309 10.15 9.09 14.31
C HIS A 309 10.29 7.70 14.94
N GLN A 310 9.60 7.47 16.06
CA GLN A 310 9.70 6.22 16.82
C GLN A 310 8.69 5.18 16.31
N THR A 311 9.20 4.17 15.61
CA THR A 311 8.47 2.99 15.14
C THR A 311 9.01 1.74 15.83
N LEU A 312 8.35 0.60 15.61
CA LEU A 312 8.76 -0.67 16.21
C LEU A 312 10.22 -1.02 15.85
N TYR A 313 10.64 -0.69 14.61
CA TYR A 313 11.95 -1.04 14.08
C TYR A 313 12.98 0.09 14.22
N SER A 314 12.57 1.36 14.12
CA SER A 314 13.51 2.50 14.28
C SER A 314 14.02 2.63 15.72
N GLY A 315 13.24 2.20 16.72
CA GLY A 315 13.65 2.17 18.13
C GLY A 315 14.64 1.06 18.48
N ILE A 316 14.86 0.09 17.60
CA ILE A 316 15.84 -0.99 17.81
C ILE A 316 17.24 -0.46 17.44
N PRO A 317 18.29 -0.67 18.27
CA PRO A 317 19.65 -0.26 17.94
C PRO A 317 20.12 -0.82 16.59
N VAL A 318 20.87 -0.03 15.82
CA VAL A 318 21.35 -0.42 14.47
C VAL A 318 22.28 -1.63 14.53
N GLU A 319 22.97 -1.83 15.65
CA GLU A 319 23.85 -2.97 15.89
C GLU A 319 23.10 -4.27 16.17
N SER A 320 21.80 -4.20 16.47
CA SER A 320 20.95 -5.35 16.76
C SER A 320 20.35 -5.93 15.47
N HIS A 321 20.33 -7.26 15.38
CA HIS A 321 19.68 -7.97 14.29
C HIS A 321 18.16 -8.04 14.48
N LEU A 322 17.42 -7.95 13.38
CA LEU A 322 15.96 -8.00 13.33
C LEU A 322 15.39 -9.40 13.10
N ASP A 323 16.21 -10.46 13.14
CA ASP A 323 15.84 -11.84 12.82
C ASP A 323 14.50 -12.25 13.46
N GLU A 324 14.38 -12.12 14.78
CA GLU A 324 13.16 -12.50 15.52
C GLU A 324 11.96 -11.59 15.20
N TYR A 325 12.20 -10.31 14.91
CA TYR A 325 11.15 -9.35 14.58
C TYR A 325 10.58 -9.59 13.19
N ILE A 326 11.43 -9.94 12.22
CA ILE A 326 11.04 -10.28 10.86
C ILE A 326 10.28 -11.62 10.86
N GLU A 327 10.78 -12.64 11.56
CA GLU A 327 10.05 -13.90 11.70
C GLU A 327 8.68 -13.71 12.35
N LYS A 328 8.62 -12.88 13.40
CA LYS A 328 7.35 -12.57 14.06
C LYS A 328 6.39 -11.82 13.12
N LEU A 329 6.87 -10.87 12.31
CA LEU A 329 6.07 -10.19 11.30
C LEU A 329 5.52 -11.18 10.25
N LEU A 330 6.38 -12.04 9.71
CA LEU A 330 5.96 -13.05 8.72
C LEU A 330 4.94 -14.03 9.31
N ARG A 331 5.11 -14.43 10.57
CA ARG A 331 4.13 -15.25 11.29
C ARG A 331 2.80 -14.51 11.48
N TYR A 332 2.87 -13.24 11.84
CA TYR A 332 1.69 -12.42 12.06
C TYR A 332 0.88 -12.24 10.77
N ILE A 333 1.54 -12.01 9.64
CA ILE A 333 0.91 -12.01 8.31
C ILE A 333 0.14 -13.32 8.09
N ASP A 334 0.75 -14.47 8.36
CA ASP A 334 0.10 -15.77 8.21
C ASP A 334 -1.10 -15.98 9.14
N CYS A 335 -1.03 -15.51 10.38
CA CYS A 335 -2.15 -15.56 11.31
C CYS A 335 -3.32 -14.69 10.85
N VAL A 336 -3.06 -13.47 10.37
CA VAL A 336 -4.09 -12.59 9.83
C VAL A 336 -4.72 -13.21 8.58
N LEU A 337 -3.92 -13.65 7.62
CA LEU A 337 -4.41 -14.30 6.39
C LEU A 337 -5.16 -15.61 6.66
N GLY A 338 -4.74 -16.38 7.67
CA GLY A 338 -5.38 -17.62 8.07
C GLY A 338 -6.72 -17.43 8.80
N SER A 339 -6.98 -16.25 9.36
CA SER A 339 -8.24 -15.95 10.05
C SER A 339 -9.38 -15.54 9.10
N PHE A 340 -9.05 -15.21 7.85
CA PHE A 340 -10.02 -14.85 6.83
C PHE A 340 -10.14 -15.95 5.77
N GLU A 341 -11.23 -16.71 5.87
CA GLU A 341 -11.64 -17.61 4.80
C GLU A 341 -12.09 -16.77 3.60
N THR A 342 -11.22 -16.68 2.59
CA THR A 342 -11.68 -16.27 1.27
C THR A 342 -12.57 -17.39 0.76
N GLU A 343 -13.88 -17.13 0.58
CA GLU A 343 -14.71 -18.06 -0.19
C GLU A 343 -13.96 -18.26 -1.50
N SER A 344 -13.70 -19.52 -1.82
CA SER A 344 -12.71 -19.89 -2.84
C SER A 344 -13.16 -19.38 -4.20
N ASN A 345 -12.78 -18.15 -4.55
CA ASN A 345 -12.88 -17.67 -5.91
C ASN A 345 -11.82 -18.45 -6.69
N PRO A 346 -12.21 -19.41 -7.55
CA PRO A 346 -11.31 -20.46 -8.03
C PRO A 346 -10.23 -19.95 -9.01
N LYS A 347 -10.14 -18.63 -9.26
CA LYS A 347 -9.19 -18.05 -10.20
C LYS A 347 -7.90 -17.53 -9.57
N VAL A 348 -7.95 -16.93 -8.37
CA VAL A 348 -6.75 -16.42 -7.69
C VAL A 348 -6.79 -16.70 -6.18
N PRO A 349 -5.80 -17.42 -5.62
CA PRO A 349 -5.69 -17.62 -4.18
C PRO A 349 -5.12 -16.37 -3.50
N MET A 350 -5.96 -15.37 -3.21
CA MET A 350 -5.51 -14.07 -2.70
C MET A 350 -4.66 -14.14 -1.44
N ASN A 351 -4.95 -15.05 -0.51
CA ASN A 351 -4.13 -15.24 0.69
C ASN A 351 -2.68 -15.66 0.32
N GLU A 352 -2.50 -16.54 -0.67
CA GLU A 352 -1.17 -16.93 -1.14
C GLU A 352 -0.46 -15.81 -1.90
N VAL A 353 -1.22 -15.02 -2.66
CA VAL A 353 -0.69 -13.85 -3.39
C VAL A 353 -0.17 -12.82 -2.39
N ILE A 354 -0.99 -12.41 -1.43
CA ILE A 354 -0.62 -11.44 -0.39
C ILE A 354 0.60 -11.96 0.37
N ARG A 355 0.57 -13.21 0.86
CA ARG A 355 1.72 -13.84 1.55
C ARG A 355 3.01 -13.75 0.73
N SER A 356 2.93 -14.07 -0.57
CA SER A 356 4.10 -14.06 -1.46
C SER A 356 4.62 -12.63 -1.70
N CYS A 357 3.73 -11.66 -1.90
CA CYS A 357 4.10 -10.25 -2.07
C CYS A 357 4.72 -9.67 -0.79
N MET A 358 4.12 -9.93 0.38
CA MET A 358 4.66 -9.45 1.66
C MET A 358 6.04 -10.05 1.95
N ARG A 359 6.23 -11.35 1.69
CA ARG A 359 7.54 -12.00 1.79
C ARG A 359 8.56 -11.37 0.85
N MET A 360 8.18 -11.12 -0.41
CA MET A 360 9.06 -10.46 -1.37
C MET A 360 9.50 -9.07 -0.91
N MET A 361 8.61 -8.30 -0.26
CA MET A 361 8.97 -7.00 0.31
C MET A 361 9.99 -7.13 1.45
N VAL A 362 9.81 -8.08 2.37
CA VAL A 362 10.81 -8.39 3.42
C VAL A 362 12.14 -8.81 2.80
N GLU A 363 12.12 -9.72 1.82
CA GLU A 363 13.31 -10.17 1.10
C GLU A 363 14.03 -9.01 0.41
N SER A 364 13.28 -8.06 -0.15
CA SER A 364 13.80 -6.84 -0.78
C SER A 364 14.49 -5.92 0.23
N VAL A 365 13.89 -5.68 1.40
CA VAL A 365 14.50 -4.89 2.49
C VAL A 365 15.80 -5.54 2.97
N VAL A 366 15.79 -6.84 3.24
CA VAL A 366 17.00 -7.57 3.67
C VAL A 366 18.06 -7.58 2.57
N GLY A 367 17.66 -7.65 1.30
CA GLY A 367 18.55 -7.52 0.16
C GLY A 367 19.23 -6.15 0.05
N LYS A 368 18.50 -5.07 0.35
CA LYS A 368 19.01 -3.69 0.40
C LYS A 368 19.90 -3.44 1.61
N HIS A 369 19.54 -4.01 2.76
CA HIS A 369 20.23 -3.81 4.04
C HIS A 369 20.63 -5.15 4.70
N PRO A 370 21.63 -5.87 4.16
CA PRO A 370 22.02 -7.18 4.70
C PRO A 370 22.47 -7.16 6.17
N SER A 371 22.91 -6.00 6.68
CA SER A 371 23.31 -5.81 8.08
C SER A 371 22.14 -5.86 9.07
N TYR A 372 20.89 -5.72 8.60
CA TYR A 372 19.72 -5.79 9.46
C TYR A 372 19.51 -7.16 10.08
N VAL A 373 20.08 -8.20 9.50
CA VAL A 373 19.88 -9.57 9.93
C VAL A 373 21.20 -10.29 10.13
N SER A 374 21.19 -11.38 10.90
CA SER A 374 22.38 -12.22 11.03
C SER A 374 22.71 -12.91 9.70
N LYS A 375 23.99 -13.29 9.54
CA LYS A 375 24.43 -14.06 8.35
C LYS A 375 23.71 -15.40 8.21
N ASN A 376 23.32 -16.02 9.32
CA ASN A 376 22.59 -17.29 9.31
C ASN A 376 21.15 -17.06 8.82
N TYR A 377 20.50 -16.02 9.33
CA TYR A 377 19.16 -15.65 8.92
C TYR A 377 19.09 -15.25 7.45
N TYR A 378 20.02 -14.39 6.98
CA TYR A 378 20.12 -14.01 5.57
C TYR A 378 20.17 -15.25 4.66
N LYS A 379 21.03 -16.24 4.99
CA LYS A 379 21.14 -17.48 4.20
C LYS A 379 19.88 -18.32 4.24
N SER A 380 19.21 -18.38 5.40
CA SER A 380 17.94 -19.10 5.57
C SER A 380 16.86 -18.47 4.68
N LEU A 381 16.63 -17.17 4.83
CA LEU A 381 15.65 -16.40 4.05
C LEU A 381 15.95 -16.50 2.55
N GLU A 382 17.20 -16.28 2.14
CA GLU A 382 17.60 -16.39 0.74
C GLU A 382 17.32 -17.80 0.21
N SER A 383 17.46 -18.87 1.01
CA SER A 383 17.25 -20.25 0.56
C SER A 383 15.85 -20.52 0.01
N TYR A 384 14.85 -19.75 0.43
CA TYR A 384 13.46 -19.84 -0.05
C TYR A 384 13.11 -18.81 -1.14
N SER A 385 13.98 -17.81 -1.37
CA SER A 385 13.75 -16.78 -2.37
C SER A 385 13.95 -17.28 -3.81
N SER A 386 13.15 -16.77 -4.74
CA SER A 386 13.22 -17.10 -6.17
C SER A 386 14.51 -16.58 -6.83
N VAL A 387 15.13 -15.56 -6.25
CA VAL A 387 16.39 -14.93 -6.70
C VAL A 387 17.34 -14.79 -5.51
N ARG A 388 18.58 -14.35 -5.73
CA ARG A 388 19.44 -13.94 -4.60
C ARG A 388 18.89 -12.65 -4.01
N LEU A 389 18.97 -12.46 -2.69
CA LEU A 389 18.44 -11.25 -2.07
C LEU A 389 19.16 -10.00 -2.57
N SER A 390 20.44 -10.13 -2.92
CA SER A 390 21.25 -9.08 -3.54
C SER A 390 20.74 -8.62 -4.92
N PHE A 391 19.84 -9.37 -5.56
CA PHE A 391 19.28 -9.01 -6.86
C PHE A 391 18.10 -8.03 -6.74
N TYR A 392 17.37 -7.99 -5.61
CA TYR A 392 16.29 -7.03 -5.40
C TYR A 392 16.70 -5.56 -5.60
N PRO A 393 17.78 -5.04 -4.96
CA PRO A 393 18.24 -3.67 -5.20
C PRO A 393 18.75 -3.46 -6.64
N GLU A 394 19.15 -4.51 -7.33
CA GLU A 394 19.52 -4.41 -8.74
C GLU A 394 18.29 -4.30 -9.66
N MET A 395 17.25 -5.09 -9.37
CA MET A 395 15.97 -5.03 -10.07
C MET A 395 15.35 -3.64 -9.97
N GLU A 396 15.35 -3.05 -8.77
CA GLU A 396 14.90 -1.67 -8.55
C GLU A 396 15.71 -0.67 -9.37
N LYS A 397 17.05 -0.79 -9.39
CA LYS A 397 17.90 0.06 -10.23
C LYS A 397 17.63 -0.08 -11.73
N ILE A 398 17.24 -1.27 -12.20
CA ILE A 398 16.84 -1.47 -13.61
C ILE A 398 15.56 -0.68 -13.91
N MET A 399 14.58 -0.76 -13.00
CA MET A 399 13.32 -0.03 -13.11
C MET A 399 13.55 1.49 -13.03
N GLU A 400 14.30 1.97 -12.05
CA GLU A 400 14.63 3.39 -11.90
C GLU A 400 15.41 3.97 -13.09
N LYS A 401 16.43 3.26 -13.58
CA LYS A 401 17.23 3.73 -14.73
C LYS A 401 16.39 3.87 -15.98
N ALA A 402 15.43 2.96 -16.19
CA ALA A 402 14.51 3.08 -17.30
C ALA A 402 13.66 4.35 -17.16
N LEU A 403 13.15 4.65 -15.97
CA LEU A 403 12.38 5.86 -15.70
C LEU A 403 13.23 7.15 -15.90
N ARG A 404 14.46 7.21 -15.35
CA ARG A 404 15.35 8.39 -15.43
C ARG A 404 16.00 8.64 -16.80
N ASN A 405 16.36 7.59 -17.55
CA ASN A 405 16.97 7.74 -18.88
C ASN A 405 15.99 8.30 -19.91
N LYS A 406 14.69 8.26 -19.61
CA LYS A 406 13.61 8.78 -20.45
C LYS A 406 13.29 10.26 -20.12
N GLU A 407 13.45 10.68 -18.86
CA GLU A 407 13.38 12.11 -18.46
C GLU A 407 14.45 12.99 -19.15
N THR A 408 15.68 12.47 -19.29
CA THR A 408 16.80 13.21 -19.90
C THR A 408 16.70 13.36 -21.41
N GLN A 409 15.87 12.57 -22.10
CA GLN A 409 15.59 12.73 -23.53
C GLN A 409 14.55 13.83 -23.80
N ASN A 410 13.63 14.08 -22.88
CA ASN A 410 12.59 15.12 -23.01
C ASN A 410 13.06 16.53 -22.64
N THR A 411 14.20 16.70 -21.96
CA THR A 411 14.81 18.03 -21.69
C THR A 411 15.78 18.50 -22.77
N GLY A 412 15.96 17.72 -23.84
CA GLY A 412 16.97 17.95 -24.88
C GLY A 412 16.41 18.13 -26.30
N SER A 413 15.17 18.61 -26.45
CA SER A 413 14.54 18.89 -27.74
C SER A 413 14.10 20.35 -27.86
#